data_AF-A0A5C5XNS6-F1
#
_entry.id   AF-A0A5C5XNS6-F1
#
_cell.length_a   1.000
_cell.length_b   1.000
_cell.length_c   1.000
_cell.angle_alpha   90.00
_cell.angle_beta   90.00
_cell.angle_gamma   90.00
#
_symmetry.space_group_name_H-M   'P 1'
#
loop_
_entity.id
_entity.type
_entity.pdbx_description
1 polymer ?
#
loop_
_entity_poly.entity_id
_entity_poly.type
_entity_poly.pdbx_seq_one_letter_code
_entity_poly.pdbx_strand_id
1 'polypeptide(L)' 'MKALSGSIIVLAASILILGGSYIPHGNTRLFLQMVGLMICAMGMWGWSVSLKEK' A
#
# COMPACT_ATOMS: atom_id res chain seq x y z
N MET A 1 18.75 3.31 3.51
CA MET A 1 17.57 3.12 4.39
C MET A 1 16.23 3.51 3.73
N LYS A 2 16.18 4.52 2.85
CA LYS A 2 14.94 4.93 2.13
C LYS A 2 14.23 3.80 1.36
N ALA A 3 14.97 2.92 0.68
CA ALA A 3 14.40 1.79 -0.06
C ALA A 3 13.66 0.78 0.84
N LEU A 4 14.20 0.48 2.03
CA LEU A 4 13.54 -0.41 3.00
C LEU A 4 12.22 0.19 3.52
N SER A 5 12.16 1.51 3.69
CA SER A 5 10.94 2.21 4.10
C SER A 5 9.83 2.10 3.06
N GLY A 6 10.15 2.20 1.76
CA GLY A 6 9.19 2.00 0.67
C GLY A 6 8.60 0.58 0.65
N SER A 7 9.44 -0.44 0.83
CA SER A 7 8.99 -1.85 0.86
C SER A 7 8.05 -2.15 2.05
N ILE A 8 8.30 -1.56 3.22
CA ILE A 8 7.44 -1.71 4.41
C ILE A 8 6.06 -1.08 4.19
N ILE A 9 6.00 0.07 3.52
CA ILE A 9 4.73 0.75 3.20
C ILE A 9 3.88 -0.11 2.25
N VAL A 10 4.51 -0.72 1.23
CA VAL A 10 3.83 -1.62 0.30
C VAL A 10 3.34 -2.90 1.03
N LEU A 11 4.13 -3.42 1.96
CA LEU A 11 3.75 -4.57 2.79
C LEU A 11 2.52 -4.25 3.66
N ALA A 12 2.53 -3.11 4.36
CA ALA A 12 1.41 -2.67 5.19
C ALA A 12 0.11 -2.47 4.38
N ALA A 13 0.22 -1.88 3.19
CA ALA A 13 -0.90 -1.71 2.28
C ALA A 13 -1.46 -3.05 1.78
N SER A 14 -0.60 -4.04 1.53
CA SER A 14 -1.02 -5.39 1.12
C SER A 14 -1.81 -6.10 2.23
N ILE A 15 -1.38 -5.95 3.48
CA ILE A 15 -2.10 -6.48 4.65
C ILE A 15 -3.46 -5.79 4.82
N LEU A 16 -3.53 -4.48 4.57
CA LEU A 16 -4.78 -3.72 4.61
C LEU A 16 -5.80 -4.20 3.56
N ILE A 17 -5.34 -4.48 2.34
CA ILE A 17 -6.17 -5.03 1.26
C ILE A 17 -6.67 -6.44 1.62
N LEU A 18 -5.78 -7.28 2.15
CA LEU A 18 -6.11 -8.66 2.54
C LEU A 18 -7.13 -8.68 3.69
N GLY A 19 -6.91 -7.87 4.72
CA GLY A 19 -7.83 -7.72 5.86
C GLY A 19 -9.17 -7.11 5.44
N GLY A 20 -9.16 -6.11 4.54
CA GLY A 20 -10.37 -5.52 3.99
C GLY A 20 -11.21 -6.50 3.17
N SER A 21 -10.60 -7.50 2.53
CA SER A 21 -11.31 -8.54 1.79
C SER A 21 -12.06 -9.54 2.68
N TYR A 22 -11.70 -9.65 3.96
CA TYR A 22 -12.38 -10.49 4.95
C TYR A 22 -13.61 -9.81 5.57
N ILE A 23 -13.84 -8.53 5.27
CA ILE A 23 -14.96 -7.77 5.83
C ILE A 23 -16.24 -8.02 5.00
N PRO A 24 -17.35 -8.46 5.63
CA PRO A 24 -18.60 -8.79 4.93
C PRO A 24 -19.37 -7.57 4.41
N HIS A 25 -18.97 -6.35 4.78
CA HIS A 25 -19.60 -5.11 4.31
C HIS A 25 -19.00 -4.66 2.97
N GLY A 26 -19.80 -4.69 1.90
CA GLY A 26 -19.35 -4.35 0.54
C GLY A 26 -18.76 -2.94 0.38
N ASN A 27 -19.40 -1.93 1.00
CA ASN A 27 -18.91 -0.54 0.95
C ASN A 27 -17.57 -0.37 1.68
N THR A 28 -17.43 -1.00 2.85
CA THR A 28 -16.20 -0.98 3.64
C THR A 28 -15.06 -1.71 2.93
N ARG A 29 -15.36 -2.81 2.25
CA ARG A 29 -14.39 -3.57 1.45
C ARG A 29 -13.84 -2.74 0.29
N LEU A 30 -14.71 -2.06 -0.47
CA LEU A 30 -14.29 -1.18 -1.57
C LEU A 30 -13.46 -0.01 -1.05
N PHE A 31 -13.87 0.61 0.07
CA PHE A 31 -13.11 1.70 0.69
C PHE A 31 -11.70 1.25 1.08
N LEU A 32 -11.56 0.11 1.75
CA LEU A 32 -10.26 -0.42 2.17
C LEU A 32 -9.37 -0.84 0.99
N GLN A 33 -9.96 -1.39 -0.07
CA GLN A 33 -9.21 -1.69 -1.31
C GLN A 33 -8.68 -0.41 -1.97
N MET A 34 -9.51 0.64 -2.09
CA MET A 34 -9.10 1.91 -2.69
C MET A 34 -8.00 2.60 -1.87
N VAL A 35 -8.13 2.59 -0.54
CA VAL A 35 -7.11 3.14 0.36
C VAL A 35 -5.81 2.33 0.28
N GLY A 36 -5.89 0.99 0.30
CA GLY A 36 -4.72 0.13 0.16
C GLY A 36 -4.00 0.34 -1.17
N LEU A 37 -4.73 0.48 -2.28
CA LEU A 37 -4.16 0.79 -3.60
C LEU A 37 -3.47 2.15 -3.62
N MET A 38 -4.08 3.19 -3.04
CA MET A 38 -3.48 4.53 -2.93
C MET A 38 -2.14 4.49 -2.16
N ILE A 39 -2.11 3.79 -1.03
CA ILE A 39 -0.90 3.68 -0.19
C ILE A 39 0.18 2.86 -0.92
N CYS A 40 -0.19 1.78 -1.62
CA CYS A 40 0.73 1.01 -2.46
C CYS A 40 1.33 1.88 -3.59
N ALA A 41 0.52 2.69 -4.26
CA ALA A 41 0.98 3.57 -5.33
C ALA A 41 1.95 4.64 -4.80
N MET A 42 1.62 5.29 -3.67
CA MET A 42 2.53 6.23 -3.01
C MET A 42 3.82 5.57 -2.54
N GLY A 43 3.74 4.37 -1.97
CA GLY A 43 4.89 3.58 -1.52
C GLY A 43 5.82 3.20 -2.69
N MET A 44 5.26 2.71 -3.80
CA MET A 44 6.01 2.42 -5.03
C MET A 44 6.62 3.67 -5.66
N TRP A 45 5.89 4.79 -5.68
CA TRP A 45 6.41 6.06 -6.19
C TRP A 45 7.59 6.56 -5.36
N GLY A 46 7.43 6.59 -4.03
CA GLY A 46 8.51 6.98 -3.11
C GLY A 46 9.71 6.05 -3.20
N TRP A 47 9.48 4.75 -3.39
CA TRP A 47 10.55 3.78 -3.61
C TRP A 47 11.26 3.99 -4.95
N SER A 48 10.52 4.22 -6.03
CA SER A 48 11.07 4.47 -7.38
C SER A 48 11.90 5.75 -7.42
N VAL A 49 11.43 6.83 -6.79
CA VAL A 49 12.19 8.08 -6.65
C VAL A 49 13.48 7.82 -5.85
N SER A 50 13.39 7.09 -4.74
CA SER A 50 14.57 6.76 -3.93
C SER A 50 15.58 5.86 -4.65
N LEU A 51 15.15 5.04 -5.61
CA LEU A 51 16.06 4.23 -6.45
C LEU A 51 16.71 5.08 -7.55
N LYS A 52 16.00 6.09 -8.06
CA LYS A 52 16.49 6.97 -9.12
C LYS A 52 17.51 8.02 -8.62
N GLU A 53 17.49 8.36 -7.33
CA GLU A 53 18.48 9.24 -6.68
C GLU A 53 19.82 8.54 -6.35
N LYS A 54 20.00 7.26 -6.70
CA LYS A 54 21.15 6.44 -6.31
C LYS A 54 22.02 6.09 -7.51
#